data_AF-A0A0L0EYU6-F1
#
_entry.id   AF-A0A0L0EYU6-F1
#
_cell.length_a   1.000
_cell.length_b   1.000
_cell.length_c   1.000
_cell.angle_alpha   90.00
_cell.angle_beta   90.00
_cell.angle_gamma   90.00
#
_symmetry.space_group_name_H-M   'P 1'
#
loop_
_entity.id
_entity.type
_entity.pdbx_description
1 polymer ?
#
loop_
_entity_poly.entity_id
_entity_poly.type
_entity_poly.pdbx_seq_one_letter_code
_entity_poly.pdbx_strand_id
1 'polypeptide(L)'
;VVGDGARVVDTDSGELVSEWLAADGVRISVCAGNSSQLVLAMGGSELVYLRVDQDGVMTEVERVTMDHEIACLGLSPVGVEYPGAKGADAMDMDGQFTENEAHLVTVGLWTDISIRALYLPSLTAAAK
;
A
#
# COMPACT_ATOMS: atom_id res chain seq x y z
N VAL A 1 6.28 4.46 9.75
CA VAL A 1 5.98 5.63 8.88
C VAL A 1 5.99 6.88 9.74
N VAL A 2 6.60 7.94 9.24
CA VAL A 2 6.71 9.26 9.88
C VAL A 2 6.36 10.34 8.84
N GLY A 3 6.36 11.62 9.21
CA GLY A 3 5.89 12.68 8.32
C GLY A 3 6.72 12.90 7.05
N ASP A 4 8.00 12.53 7.08
CA ASP A 4 8.99 12.71 6.01
C ASP A 4 9.36 11.41 5.28
N GLY A 5 8.86 10.25 5.72
CA GLY A 5 9.19 8.98 5.08
C GLY A 5 8.67 7.71 5.78
N ALA A 6 9.13 6.58 5.26
CA ALA A 6 8.87 5.24 5.77
C ALA A 6 10.18 4.48 5.94
N ARG A 7 10.26 3.62 6.97
CA ARG A 7 11.46 2.87 7.34
C ARG A 7 11.09 1.42 7.60
N VAL A 8 11.92 0.51 7.12
CA VAL A 8 11.91 -0.91 7.48
C VAL A 8 13.05 -1.14 8.45
N VAL A 9 12.74 -1.76 9.59
CA VAL A 9 13.70 -2.06 10.64
C VAL A 9 13.65 -3.56 10.87
N ASP A 10 14.82 -4.19 10.90
CA ASP A 10 14.96 -5.59 11.22
C ASP A 10 14.59 -5.83 12.69
N THR A 11 13.74 -6.80 12.97
CA THR A 11 13.19 -7.00 14.32
C THR A 11 14.18 -7.65 15.28
N ASP A 12 15.16 -8.39 14.77
CA ASP A 12 16.12 -9.14 15.60
C ASP A 12 17.31 -8.25 15.99
N SER A 13 17.87 -7.53 15.02
CA SER A 13 19.02 -6.63 15.19
C SER A 13 18.63 -5.21 15.56
N GLY A 14 17.41 -4.77 15.20
CA GLY A 14 16.97 -3.38 15.33
C GLY A 14 17.61 -2.44 14.31
N GLU A 15 18.32 -2.97 13.31
CA GLU A 15 19.00 -2.17 12.29
C GLU A 15 18.03 -1.65 11.23
N LEU A 16 18.31 -0.46 10.71
CA LEU A 16 17.58 0.09 9.57
C LEU A 16 17.95 -0.69 8.30
N VAL A 17 16.97 -1.35 7.71
CA VAL A 17 17.13 -2.16 6.49
C VAL A 17 16.94 -1.30 5.25
N SER A 18 15.85 -0.52 5.23
CA SER A 18 15.47 0.30 4.09
C SER A 18 14.74 1.56 4.54
N GLU A 19 14.93 2.64 3.79
CA GLU A 19 14.26 3.91 4.00
C GLU A 19 13.74 4.45 2.66
N TRP A 20 12.50 4.91 2.69
CA TRP A 20 11.90 5.69 1.62
C TRP A 20 11.60 7.09 2.16
N LEU A 21 12.01 8.12 1.43
CA LEU A 21 11.84 9.52 1.83
C LEU A 21 10.91 10.24 0.85
N ALA A 22 10.03 11.07 1.39
CA ALA A 22 9.27 12.02 0.58
C ALA A 22 10.20 13.11 0.02
N ALA A 23 9.78 13.75 -1.07
CA ALA A 23 10.51 14.89 -1.61
C ALA A 23 10.56 16.06 -0.60
N ASP A 24 11.61 16.88 -0.67
CA ASP A 24 11.82 17.99 0.26
C ASP A 24 10.59 18.91 0.35
N GLY A 25 10.13 19.13 1.58
CA GLY A 25 8.97 19.98 1.87
C GLY A 25 7.61 19.30 1.67
N VAL A 26 7.56 18.07 1.13
CA VAL A 26 6.35 17.26 1.06
C VAL A 26 6.25 16.40 2.31
N ARG A 27 5.05 16.33 2.90
CA ARG A 27 4.78 15.48 4.06
C ARG A 27 3.71 14.44 3.77
N ILE A 28 3.89 13.28 4.39
CA ILE A 28 2.89 12.22 4.46
C ILE A 28 1.77 12.70 5.40
N SER A 29 0.55 12.74 4.87
CA SER A 29 -0.65 13.12 5.63
C SER A 29 -1.37 11.90 6.21
N VAL A 30 -1.50 10.84 5.41
CA VAL A 30 -2.18 9.59 5.78
C VAL A 30 -1.39 8.42 5.22
N CYS A 31 -1.38 7.29 5.92
CA CYS A 31 -0.81 6.05 5.42
C CYS A 31 -1.68 4.86 5.79
N ALA A 32 -1.66 3.82 4.95
CA ALA A 32 -2.21 2.50 5.26
C ALA A 32 -1.25 1.43 4.74
N GLY A 33 -1.11 0.32 5.44
CA GLY A 33 -0.17 -0.73 5.08
C GLY A 33 -0.58 -2.11 5.60
N ASN A 34 0.00 -3.14 5.01
CA ASN A 34 -0.03 -4.52 5.47
C ASN A 34 1.40 -5.07 5.58
N SER A 35 1.59 -6.40 5.59
CA SER A 35 2.89 -7.04 5.78
C SER A 35 3.94 -6.71 4.71
N SER A 36 3.53 -6.45 3.46
CA SER A 36 4.44 -6.27 2.32
C SER A 36 4.11 -5.05 1.46
N GLN A 37 3.06 -4.30 1.81
CA GLN A 37 2.57 -3.19 1.00
C GLN A 37 2.29 -1.97 1.88
N LEU A 38 2.59 -0.79 1.34
CA LEU A 38 2.31 0.48 1.98
C LEU A 38 1.74 1.45 0.94
N VAL A 39 0.72 2.19 1.33
CA VAL A 39 0.15 3.27 0.53
C VAL A 39 0.19 4.56 1.33
N LEU A 40 0.71 5.62 0.73
CA LEU A 40 0.97 6.90 1.36
C LEU A 40 0.19 8.00 0.63
N ALA A 41 -0.53 8.82 1.37
CA ALA A 41 -1.06 10.09 0.90
C ALA A 41 -0.09 11.22 1.24
N MET A 42 0.18 12.08 0.27
CA MET A 42 1.14 13.18 0.39
C MET A 42 0.63 14.44 -0.28
N GLY A 43 1.12 15.60 0.17
CA GLY A 43 0.85 16.87 -0.51
C GLY A 43 -0.64 17.22 -0.65
N GLY A 44 -1.51 16.57 0.12
CA GLY A 44 -2.96 16.66 0.01
C GLY A 44 -3.57 15.60 -0.91
N SER A 45 -3.15 15.50 -2.18
CA SER A 45 -3.84 14.66 -3.19
C SER A 45 -2.96 13.61 -3.88
N GLU A 46 -1.66 13.55 -3.59
CA GLU A 46 -0.80 12.51 -4.16
C GLU A 46 -0.95 11.20 -3.39
N LEU A 47 -1.05 10.10 -4.13
CA LEU A 47 -1.09 8.74 -3.61
C LEU A 47 0.12 7.97 -4.16
N VAL A 48 0.89 7.38 -3.26
CA VAL A 48 2.07 6.58 -3.60
C VAL A 48 1.91 5.17 -3.08
N TYR A 49 2.18 4.19 -3.93
CA TYR A 49 2.20 2.78 -3.58
C TYR A 49 3.63 2.26 -3.51
N LEU A 50 4.00 1.72 -2.35
CA LEU A 50 5.28 1.11 -2.07
C LEU A 50 5.09 -0.41 -1.82
N ARG A 51 6.04 -1.20 -2.29
CA ARG A 51 6.19 -2.62 -1.90
C ARG A 51 7.43 -2.80 -1.07
N VAL A 52 7.34 -3.71 -0.11
CA VAL A 52 8.47 -4.21 0.69
C VAL A 52 8.67 -5.67 0.28
N ASP A 53 9.87 -6.01 -0.18
CA ASP A 53 10.21 -7.39 -0.54
C ASP A 53 10.64 -8.22 0.68
N GLN A 54 11.03 -9.47 0.45
CA GLN A 54 11.45 -10.41 1.51
C GLN A 54 12.74 -9.98 2.22
N ASP A 55 13.59 -9.19 1.56
CA ASP A 55 14.81 -8.65 2.12
C ASP A 55 14.56 -7.32 2.85
N GLY A 56 13.31 -6.87 2.94
CA GLY A 56 12.92 -5.62 3.59
C GLY A 56 13.20 -4.37 2.75
N VAL A 57 13.49 -4.52 1.45
CA VAL A 57 13.76 -3.40 0.55
C VAL A 57 12.45 -2.78 0.11
N MET A 58 12.31 -1.48 0.37
CA MET A 58 11.14 -0.70 -0.01
C MET A 58 11.32 -0.09 -1.40
N THR A 59 10.35 -0.34 -2.30
CA THR A 59 10.37 0.15 -3.68
C THR A 59 9.08 0.92 -3.98
N GLU A 60 9.20 2.12 -4.54
CA GLU A 60 8.06 2.86 -5.12
C GLU A 60 7.63 2.20 -6.42
N VAL A 61 6.40 1.71 -6.47
CA VAL A 61 5.85 0.98 -7.61
C VAL A 61 5.03 1.88 -8.51
N GLU A 62 4.18 2.73 -7.93
CA GLU A 62 3.29 3.60 -8.70
C GLU A 62 2.91 4.85 -7.91
N ARG A 63 2.61 5.93 -8.64
CA ARG A 63 2.19 7.22 -8.08
C ARG A 63 1.08 7.84 -8.93
N VAL A 64 0.03 8.31 -8.26
CA VAL A 64 -1.08 9.02 -8.92
C VAL A 64 -1.49 10.26 -8.14
N THR A 65 -2.02 11.26 -8.85
CA THR A 65 -2.66 12.43 -8.24
C THR A 65 -4.17 12.26 -8.29
N MET A 66 -4.82 12.31 -7.12
CA MET A 66 -6.28 12.28 -6.99
C MET A 66 -6.88 13.67 -7.25
N ASP A 67 -8.16 13.72 -7.61
CA ASP A 67 -8.87 14.98 -7.89
C ASP A 67 -8.99 15.90 -6.66
N HIS A 68 -8.97 15.32 -5.46
CA HIS A 68 -9.24 15.99 -4.20
C HIS A 68 -8.28 15.51 -3.10
N GLU A 69 -8.26 16.26 -2.00
CA GLU A 69 -7.47 15.91 -0.82
C GLU A 69 -7.93 14.57 -0.23
N ILE A 70 -6.94 13.71 0.05
CA ILE A 70 -7.13 12.38 0.60
C ILE A 70 -7.36 12.48 2.11
N ALA A 71 -8.52 12.01 2.53
CA ALA A 71 -8.96 12.03 3.93
C ALA A 71 -8.55 10.77 4.70
N CYS A 72 -8.65 9.61 4.04
CA CYS A 72 -8.34 8.31 4.65
C CYS A 72 -7.95 7.27 3.60
N LEU A 73 -7.21 6.25 4.04
CA LEU A 73 -6.74 5.13 3.23
C LEU A 73 -7.09 3.81 3.91
N GLY A 74 -7.43 2.80 3.11
CA GLY A 74 -7.61 1.42 3.57
C GLY A 74 -6.88 0.44 2.67
N LEU A 75 -5.99 -0.35 3.28
CA LEU A 75 -5.19 -1.37 2.59
C LEU A 75 -5.21 -2.65 3.41
N SER A 76 -6.23 -3.47 3.20
CA SER A 76 -6.35 -4.76 3.85
C SER A 76 -6.47 -5.84 2.79
N PRO A 77 -5.67 -6.92 2.87
CA PRO A 77 -5.90 -8.11 2.07
C PRO A 77 -7.32 -8.58 2.35
N VAL A 78 -8.16 -8.58 1.33
CA VAL A 78 -9.48 -9.20 1.39
C VAL A 78 -9.28 -10.61 0.88
N GLY A 79 -9.36 -11.58 1.79
CA GLY A 79 -9.31 -13.00 1.48
C GLY A 79 -10.47 -13.35 0.54
N VAL A 80 -10.23 -13.26 -0.76
CA VAL A 80 -11.09 -13.89 -1.75
C VAL A 80 -10.73 -15.36 -1.72
N GLU A 81 -11.55 -16.16 -1.04
CA GLU A 81 -11.63 -17.59 -1.31
C GLU A 81 -12.03 -17.75 -2.78
N TYR A 82 -11.05 -17.87 -3.68
CA TYR A 82 -11.32 -18.34 -5.03
C TYR A 82 -11.74 -19.82 -4.95
N PRO A 83 -12.65 -20.31 -5.81
CA PRO A 83 -12.93 -21.74 -5.91
C PRO A 83 -11.62 -22.49 -6.26
N GLY A 84 -10.97 -23.09 -5.27
CA GLY A 84 -9.63 -23.66 -5.40
C GLY A 84 -8.60 -23.18 -4.35
N ALA A 85 -8.91 -22.16 -3.56
CA ALA A 85 -8.15 -21.78 -2.37
C ALA A 85 -8.27 -22.93 -1.34
N LYS A 86 -7.29 -23.83 -1.37
CA LYS A 86 -7.15 -24.88 -0.36
C LYS A 86 -6.50 -24.22 0.84
N GLY A 87 -7.29 -23.96 1.88
CA GLY A 87 -6.83 -23.22 3.06
C GLY A 87 -5.54 -23.79 3.67
N ALA A 88 -4.73 -22.89 4.25
CA ALA A 88 -3.61 -23.02 5.21
C ALA A 88 -2.54 -24.14 5.05
N ASP A 89 -2.85 -25.26 4.40
CA ASP A 89 -1.97 -26.42 4.20
C ASP A 89 -1.56 -26.60 2.73
N ALA A 90 -1.92 -25.66 1.84
CA ALA A 90 -1.50 -25.71 0.44
C ALA A 90 -0.07 -25.13 0.29
N MET A 91 0.91 -26.01 0.11
CA MET A 91 2.24 -25.61 -0.33
C MET A 91 2.11 -24.95 -1.71
N ASP A 92 2.37 -23.64 -1.71
CA ASP A 92 2.31 -22.73 -2.85
C ASP A 92 3.31 -23.17 -3.93
N MET A 93 2.82 -23.59 -5.10
CA MET A 93 3.64 -24.18 -6.17
C MET A 93 3.60 -23.38 -7.48
N ASP A 94 3.20 -22.10 -7.45
CA ASP A 94 3.35 -21.19 -8.60
C ASP A 94 3.37 -19.69 -8.23
N GLY A 95 3.68 -19.35 -6.98
CA GLY A 95 4.34 -18.09 -6.57
C GLY A 95 3.78 -16.75 -7.07
N GLN A 96 2.49 -16.64 -7.42
CA GLN A 96 1.96 -15.42 -8.03
C GLN A 96 1.01 -14.60 -7.16
N PHE A 97 0.43 -15.17 -6.10
CA PHE A 97 -0.43 -14.42 -5.17
C PHE A 97 -0.33 -15.01 -3.77
N THR A 98 0.35 -14.32 -2.86
CA THR A 98 0.34 -14.71 -1.45
C THR A 98 -0.95 -14.21 -0.82
N GLU A 99 -1.58 -15.00 0.05
CA GLU A 99 -2.86 -14.71 0.71
C GLU A 99 -2.86 -13.39 1.55
N ASN A 100 -1.70 -12.72 1.64
CA ASN A 100 -1.46 -11.52 2.42
C ASN A 100 -1.28 -10.24 1.60
N GLU A 101 -1.45 -10.28 0.27
CA GLU A 101 -1.41 -9.06 -0.57
C GLU A 101 -2.82 -8.52 -0.86
N ALA A 102 -2.98 -7.22 -0.70
CA ALA A 102 -4.16 -6.49 -1.14
C ALA A 102 -4.08 -6.19 -2.63
N HIS A 103 -5.19 -6.43 -3.34
CA HIS A 103 -5.35 -6.09 -4.76
C HIS A 103 -6.14 -4.79 -4.97
N LEU A 104 -6.68 -4.23 -3.89
CA LEU A 104 -7.46 -3.01 -3.88
C LEU A 104 -6.99 -2.11 -2.75
N VAL A 105 -6.99 -0.80 -3.00
CA VAL A 105 -6.88 0.23 -1.97
C VAL A 105 -8.13 1.09 -2.00
N THR A 106 -8.69 1.39 -0.83
CA THR A 106 -9.79 2.33 -0.67
C THR A 106 -9.26 3.70 -0.28
N VAL A 107 -9.74 4.74 -0.96
CA VAL A 107 -9.32 6.13 -0.78
C VAL A 107 -10.54 6.98 -0.50
N GLY A 108 -10.61 7.58 0.68
CA GLY A 108 -11.63 8.57 1.03
C GLY A 108 -11.16 9.97 0.64
N LEU A 109 -12.04 10.76 0.02
CA LEU A 109 -11.74 12.12 -0.45
C LEU A 109 -12.60 13.16 0.27
N TRP A 110 -12.01 14.30 0.63
CA TRP A 110 -12.70 15.34 1.40
C TRP A 110 -13.74 16.12 0.60
N THR A 111 -13.43 16.60 -0.61
CA THR A 111 -14.29 17.59 -1.29
C THR A 111 -15.58 17.01 -1.85
N ASP A 112 -15.52 15.81 -2.43
CA ASP A 112 -16.68 15.10 -2.98
C ASP A 112 -17.29 14.10 -1.99
N ILE A 113 -16.73 13.98 -0.77
CA ILE A 113 -17.14 13.05 0.29
C ILE A 113 -17.33 11.63 -0.26
N SER A 114 -16.42 11.22 -1.15
CA SER A 114 -16.49 9.94 -1.85
C SER A 114 -15.47 8.95 -1.32
N ILE A 115 -15.76 7.66 -1.54
CA ILE A 115 -14.78 6.58 -1.43
C ILE A 115 -14.53 6.06 -2.83
N ARG A 116 -13.26 5.94 -3.21
CA ARG A 116 -12.82 5.37 -4.48
C ARG A 116 -11.99 4.12 -4.20
N ALA A 117 -12.27 3.05 -4.92
CA ALA A 117 -11.44 1.85 -4.89
C ALA A 117 -10.50 1.88 -6.11
N LEU A 118 -9.21 1.65 -5.88
CA LEU A 118 -8.20 1.59 -6.94
C LEU A 118 -7.56 0.21 -6.95
N TYR A 119 -7.27 -0.31 -8.13
CA TYR A 119 -6.53 -1.57 -8.30
C TYR A 119 -5.05 -1.38 -7.99
N LEU A 120 -4.44 -2.38 -7.35
CA LEU A 120 -2.99 -2.47 -7.21
C LEU A 120 -2.43 -3.47 -8.23
N PRO A 121 -1.26 -3.22 -8.84
CA PRO A 121 -0.35 -2.09 -8.56
C PRO A 121 -0.68 -0.80 -9.33
N SER A 122 -1.61 -0.81 -10.29
CA SER A 122 -1.77 0.26 -11.30
C SER A 122 -2.36 1.57 -10.80
N LEU A 123 -2.95 1.60 -9.59
CA LEU A 123 -3.70 2.73 -9.03
C LEU A 123 -4.83 3.25 -9.94
N THR A 124 -5.34 2.41 -10.84
CA THR A 124 -6.48 2.73 -11.71
C THR A 124 -7.79 2.50 -10.97
N ALA A 125 -8.79 3.36 -11.20
CA ALA A 125 -10.11 3.21 -10.60
C ALA A 125 -10.73 1.84 -10.92
N ALA A 126 -11.18 1.12 -9.88
CA ALA A 126 -12.07 -0.01 -10.06
C ALA A 126 -13.40 0.53 -10.60
N ALA A 127 -13.85 0.00 -11.74
CA ALA A 127 -15.00 0.53 -12.46
C ALA A 127 -16.26 0.63 -11.57
N LYS A 128 -17.06 1.65 -11.84
CA LYS A 128 -18.26 2.05 -11.08
C LYS A 128 -19.45 1.12 -11.33
#